data_AF-A0A6H2C5F6-F1
#
_entry.id   AF-A0A6H2C5F6-F1
#
_cell.length_a   1.000
_cell.length_b   1.000
_cell.length_c   1.000
_cell.angle_alpha   90.00
_cell.angle_beta   90.00
_cell.angle_gamma   90.00
#
_symmetry.space_group_name_H-M   'P 1'
#
loop_
_entity.id
_entity.type
_entity.pdbx_description
1 polymer ?
#
loop_
_entity_poly.entity_id
_entity_poly.type
_entity_poly.pdbx_seq_one_letter_code
_entity_poly.pdbx_strand_id
1 'polypeptide(L)' 'MAKLAEYRQYIQNLLKQHASMVWDKRIQAQTIFDLENNHYQLIYVGWRDQNRIYGPVLHL' A
#
# COMPACT_ATOMS: atom_id res chain seq x y z
N MET A 1 0.85 -22.94 12.20
CA MET A 1 0.16 -21.81 11.54
C MET A 1 0.59 -20.42 12.05
N ALA A 2 1.32 -20.29 13.17
CA ALA A 2 1.76 -18.99 13.70
C ALA A 2 2.54 -18.11 12.69
N LYS A 3 3.39 -18.73 11.87
CA LYS A 3 4.25 -18.03 10.90
C LYS A 3 3.50 -17.28 9.79
N LEU A 4 2.35 -17.78 9.36
CA LEU A 4 1.55 -17.09 8.33
C LEU A 4 0.96 -15.80 8.89
N ALA A 5 0.31 -15.89 10.06
CA ALA A 5 -0.27 -14.72 10.73
C ALA A 5 0.79 -13.65 11.01
N GLU A 6 1.98 -14.07 11.44
CA GLU A 6 3.14 -13.21 11.67
C GLU A 6 3.58 -12.48 10.38
N TYR A 7 3.73 -13.20 9.27
CA TYR A 7 4.08 -12.60 7.98
C TYR A 7 3.02 -11.62 7.48
N ARG A 8 1.74 -11.97 7.59
CA ARG A 8 0.64 -11.06 7.23
C ARG A 8 0.69 -9.77 8.06
N GLN A 9 1.04 -9.86 9.34
CA GLN A 9 1.18 -8.70 10.20
C GLN A 9 2.36 -7.83 9.78
N TYR A 10 3.52 -8.43 9.50
CA TYR A 10 4.71 -7.70 9.06
C TYR A 10 4.48 -6.99 7.73
N ILE A 11 3.87 -7.65 6.76
CA ILE A 11 3.56 -7.05 5.44
C ILE A 11 2.58 -5.88 5.59
N GLN A 12 1.50 -6.05 6.36
CA GLN A 12 0.54 -4.96 6.59
C GLN A 12 1.17 -3.77 7.31
N ASN A 13 2.03 -4.01 8.31
CA ASN A 13 2.74 -2.96 9.03
C ASN A 13 3.70 -2.20 8.11
N LEU A 14 4.48 -2.93 7.29
CA LEU A 14 5.37 -2.35 6.29
C LEU A 14 4.59 -1.43 5.34
N LEU A 15 3.51 -1.92 4.75
CA LEU A 15 2.73 -1.14 3.78
C LEU A 15 2.06 0.10 4.41
N LYS A 16 1.56 -0.01 5.65
CA LYS A 16 1.03 1.15 6.40
C LYS A 16 2.11 2.18 6.71
N GLN A 17 3.30 1.73 7.10
CA GLN A 17 4.44 2.61 7.37
C GLN A 17 4.82 3.37 6.09
N HIS A 18 4.95 2.69 4.95
CA HIS A 18 5.24 3.35 3.67
C HIS A 18 4.11 4.26 3.18
N ALA A 19 2.85 3.91 3.43
CA ALA A 19 1.70 4.76 3.10
C ALA A 19 1.78 6.13 3.81
N SER A 20 2.25 6.16 5.07
CA SER A 20 2.41 7.41 5.83
C SER A 20 3.52 8.34 5.33
N MET A 21 4.36 7.87 4.41
CA MET A 21 5.49 8.65 3.87
C MET A 21 5.12 9.46 2.62
N VAL A 22 3.87 9.43 2.16
CA VAL A 22 3.46 10.27 1.02
C VAL A 22 3.63 11.74 1.36
N TRP A 23 4.44 12.42 0.55
CA TRP A 23 4.86 13.80 0.78
C TRP A 23 3.98 14.83 0.04
N ASP A 24 3.31 14.43 -1.04
CA ASP A 24 2.42 15.32 -1.81
C ASP A 24 0.96 15.10 -1.40
N LYS A 25 0.32 16.14 -0.86
CA LYS A 25 -1.08 16.10 -0.40
C LYS A 25 -2.09 15.84 -1.53
N ARG A 26 -1.69 16.02 -2.79
CA ARG A 26 -2.52 15.74 -3.97
C ARG A 26 -2.49 14.26 -4.36
N ILE A 27 -1.60 13.48 -3.74
CA ILE A 27 -1.47 12.04 -3.91
C ILE A 27 -1.96 11.36 -2.63
N GLN A 28 -2.79 10.35 -2.78
CA GLN A 28 -3.20 9.48 -1.69
C GLN A 28 -2.44 8.16 -1.81
N ALA A 29 -1.77 7.76 -0.73
CA ALA A 29 -1.38 6.37 -0.53
C ALA A 29 -2.58 5.58 -0.02
N GLN A 30 -2.96 4.54 -0.74
CA GLN A 30 -4.01 3.61 -0.32
C GLN A 30 -3.41 2.21 -0.18
N THR A 31 -3.73 1.54 0.92
CA THR A 31 -3.36 0.15 1.14
C THR A 31 -4.54 -0.76 0.83
N ILE A 32 -4.33 -1.78 0.00
CA ILE A 32 -5.33 -2.78 -0.37
C ILE A 32 -4.84 -4.13 0.15
N PHE A 33 -5.63 -4.77 1.02
CA PHE A 33 -5.30 -6.06 1.61
C PHE A 33 -6.39 -7.07 1.28
N ASP A 34 -6.04 -8.05 0.45
CA ASP A 34 -6.82 -9.26 0.22
C ASP A 34 -6.22 -10.37 1.10
N LEU A 35 -6.81 -10.56 2.27
CA LEU A 35 -6.34 -11.52 3.26
C LEU A 35 -6.70 -12.97 2.91
N GLU A 36 -7.67 -13.17 2.03
CA GLU A 36 -8.11 -14.50 1.58
C GLU A 36 -7.10 -15.05 0.56
N ASN A 37 -6.71 -14.22 -0.41
CA ASN A 37 -5.76 -14.60 -1.47
C ASN A 37 -4.30 -14.25 -1.16
N ASN A 38 -4.03 -13.57 -0.03
CA ASN A 38 -2.72 -13.10 0.39
C ASN A 38 -2.10 -12.09 -0.60
N HIS A 39 -2.88 -11.13 -1.08
CA HIS A 39 -2.37 -10.02 -1.89
C HIS A 39 -2.36 -8.73 -1.09
N TYR A 40 -1.23 -8.04 -1.10
CA TYR A 40 -1.03 -6.83 -0.33
C TYR A 40 -0.43 -5.75 -1.22
N GLN A 41 -1.15 -4.65 -1.41
CA GLN A 41 -0.73 -3.56 -2.28
C GLN A 41 -0.72 -2.23 -1.55
N LEU A 42 0.27 -1.41 -1.88
CA LEU A 42 0.25 0.04 -1.67
C LEU A 42 0.15 0.69 -3.04
N ILE A 43 -0.92 1.43 -3.28
CA ILE A 43 -1.18 2.15 -4.53
C ILE A 43 -1.16 3.66 -4.28
N TYR A 44 -0.56 4.40 -5.22
CA TYR A 44 -0.68 5.86 -5.22
C TYR A 44 -1.78 6.28 -6.19
N VAL A 45 -2.69 7.12 -5.69
CA VAL A 45 -3.86 7.59 -6.42
C VAL A 45 -3.98 9.09 -6.23
N GLY A 46 -3.90 9.88 -7.30
CA GLY A 46 -3.96 11.33 -7.18
C GLY A 46 -3.64 12.04 -8.47
N TRP A 47 -3.21 13.30 -8.33
CA TRP A 47 -2.83 14.15 -9.46
C TRP A 47 -1.58 14.94 -9.12
N ARG A 48 -0.72 15.13 -10.11
CA ARG A 48 0.35 16.11 -10.07
C ARG A 48 0.17 17.04 -11.26
N ASP A 49 -0.33 18.24 -10.98
CA ASP A 49 -0.75 19.21 -11.98
C ASP A 49 -1.83 18.59 -12.89
N GLN A 50 -1.58 18.48 -14.20
CA GLN A 50 -2.51 17.83 -15.15
C GLN A 50 -2.24 16.33 -15.36
N ASN A 51 -1.26 15.76 -14.65
CA ASN A 51 -0.88 14.35 -14.80
C ASN A 51 -1.57 13.48 -13.76
N ARG A 52 -2.27 12.44 -14.23
CA ARG A 52 -2.85 11.42 -13.37
C ARG A 52 -1.74 10.58 -12.76
N ILE A 53 -1.73 10.46 -11.44
CA ILE A 53 -0.90 9.49 -10.73
C ILE A 53 -1.81 8.33 -10.32
N TYR A 54 -1.52 7.15 -10.88
CA TYR A 54 -2.23 5.92 -10.57
C TYR A 54 -1.31 4.73 -10.80
N GLY A 55 -0.97 3.98 -9.74
CA GLY A 55 -0.21 2.76 -9.90
C GLY A 55 0.30 2.15 -8.60
N PRO A 56 0.53 0.82 -8.56
CA PRO A 56 1.16 0.15 -7.43
C PRO A 56 2.57 0.67 -7.20
N VAL A 57 2.91 0.92 -5.93
CA VAL A 57 4.26 1.28 -5.47
C VAL A 57 4.93 0.06 -4.84
N LEU A 58 4.17 -0.71 -4.07
CA LEU A 58 4.59 -1.99 -3.50
C LEU A 58 3.47 -3.02 -3.70
N HIS A 59 3.85 -4.23 -4.10
CA HIS A 59 2.95 -5.37 -4.23
C HIS A 59 3.68 -6.60 -3.70
N LEU A 60 3.11 -7.24 -2.68
CA LEU A 60 3.59 -8.48 -2.06
C LEU A 60 2.50 -9.55 -2.07
#